data_AF-A0A815DTC5-F1
#
_entry.id   AF-A0A815DTC5-F1
#
_cell.length_a   1.000
_cell.length_b   1.000
_cell.length_c   1.000
_cell.angle_alpha   90.00
_cell.angle_beta   90.00
_cell.angle_gamma   90.00
#
_symmetry.space_group_name_H-M   'P 1'
#
loop_
_entity.id
_entity.type
_entity.pdbx_description
1 polymer ?
#
loop_
_entity_poly.entity_id
_entity_poly.type
_entity_poly.pdbx_seq_one_letter_code
_entity_poly.pdbx_strand_id
1 'polypeptide(L)'
;MSSIKLISYLKRDRLVASQRKFIDDRLQKIVELKRKVCSGDNKNKRFMVINNKGIDPLSVDVLANEGILALRRAKHRNMERLTLACAGQAMNSLENLTKESLGFAKDVYEHVFGEKIFTFVEACKSPKSVTVLLKGSTKYILNQVKDALRDGRHSIRNALDDGCLIPGEGAFEIVTHQALTQYNEQVKGRARLAVQALLIIPKAIAQNAGHHQQETIVKLQHEYATSKIPVGIDITTGEAMEPKSLAIFDNYRMKKQLIHSSTSITTNLILVDEILQASLS
;
A
#
# COMPACT_ATOMS: atom_id res chain seq x y z
N MET A 1 34.46 14.19 22.16
CA MET A 1 33.45 14.75 23.08
C MET A 1 32.79 13.65 23.88
N SER A 2 33.52 13.09 24.84
CA SER A 2 33.08 12.01 25.73
C SER A 2 33.07 12.56 27.16
N SER A 3 31.98 13.23 27.54
CA SER A 3 31.89 13.96 28.81
C SER A 3 30.73 13.46 29.66
N ILE A 4 30.74 12.19 30.09
CA ILE A 4 29.91 11.74 31.22
C ILE A 4 30.63 10.57 31.91
N LYS A 5 31.05 10.75 33.17
CA LYS A 5 31.02 9.74 34.26
C LYS A 5 31.91 10.18 35.44
N LEU A 6 31.32 10.88 36.40
CA LEU A 6 31.73 10.89 37.82
C LEU A 6 30.52 11.37 38.64
N ILE A 7 29.41 10.62 38.56
CA ILE A 7 28.31 10.77 39.52
C ILE A 7 28.69 9.91 40.72
N SER A 8 28.75 10.49 41.93
CA SER A 8 29.01 9.75 43.16
C SER A 8 28.03 8.58 43.32
N TYR A 9 28.52 7.44 43.82
CA TYR A 9 27.73 6.19 43.97
C TYR A 9 26.37 6.44 44.63
N LEU A 10 26.35 7.22 45.72
CA LEU A 10 25.13 7.62 46.43
C LEU A 10 24.13 8.39 45.56
N LYS A 11 24.61 9.26 44.66
CA LYS A 11 23.75 10.02 43.74
C LYS A 11 23.19 9.11 42.65
N ARG A 12 23.93 8.07 42.23
CA ARG A 12 23.44 7.07 41.28
C ARG A 12 22.32 6.22 41.88
N ASP A 13 22.46 5.74 43.10
CA ASP A 13 21.43 4.90 43.75
C ASP A 13 20.15 5.69 44.00
N ARG A 14 20.26 6.95 44.44
CA ARG A 14 19.10 7.85 44.59
C ARG A 14 18.39 8.10 43.25
N LEU A 15 19.14 8.25 42.15
CA LEU A 15 18.56 8.44 40.82
C LEU A 15 17.84 7.18 40.32
N VAL A 16 18.41 5.99 40.53
CA VAL A 16 17.78 4.72 40.16
C VAL A 16 16.51 4.49 40.96
N ALA A 17 16.53 4.73 42.27
CA ALA A 17 15.34 4.62 43.12
C ALA A 17 14.24 5.61 42.71
N SER A 18 14.61 6.86 42.37
CA SER A 18 13.68 7.87 41.87
C SER A 18 13.07 7.48 40.52
N GLN A 19 13.87 6.97 39.58
CA GLN A 19 13.38 6.47 38.29
C GLN A 19 12.42 5.30 38.46
N ARG A 20 12.71 4.40 39.39
CA ARG A 20 11.85 3.25 39.67
C ARG A 20 10.51 3.69 40.25
N LYS A 21 10.53 4.56 41.26
CA LYS A 21 9.30 5.15 41.82
C LYS A 21 8.44 5.82 40.73
N PHE A 22 9.07 6.54 39.81
CA PHE A 22 8.37 7.17 38.69
C PHE A 22 7.73 6.18 37.71
N ILE A 23 8.36 5.02 37.48
CA ILE A 23 7.78 3.94 36.66
C ILE A 23 6.62 3.27 37.41
N ASP A 24 6.79 3.01 38.70
CA ASP A 24 5.77 2.39 39.55
C ASP A 24 4.51 3.27 39.64
N ASP A 25 4.67 4.58 39.84
CA ASP A 25 3.55 5.55 39.85
C ASP A 25 2.76 5.54 38.52
N ARG A 26 3.47 5.39 37.40
CA ARG A 26 2.87 5.29 36.06
C ARG A 26 2.15 3.97 35.85
N LEU A 27 2.72 2.88 36.33
CA LEU A 27 2.15 1.55 36.24
C LEU A 27 0.88 1.45 37.08
N GLN A 28 0.89 2.03 38.28
CA GLN A 28 -0.29 2.09 39.14
C GLN A 28 -1.46 2.80 38.45
N LYS A 29 -1.22 3.93 37.77
CA LYS A 29 -2.26 4.63 36.99
C LYS A 29 -2.89 3.73 35.90
N ILE A 30 -2.09 2.90 35.23
CA ILE A 30 -2.59 1.97 34.20
C ILE A 30 -3.45 0.88 34.85
N VAL A 31 -3.00 0.31 35.96
CA VAL A 31 -3.76 -0.71 36.71
C VAL A 31 -5.06 -0.15 37.25
N GLU A 32 -5.04 1.07 37.80
CA GLU A 32 -6.24 1.78 38.26
C GLU A 32 -7.23 2.01 37.12
N LEU A 33 -6.76 2.42 35.93
CA LEU A 33 -7.65 2.57 34.77
C LEU A 33 -8.26 1.24 34.34
N LYS A 34 -7.45 0.18 34.25
CA LYS A 34 -7.92 -1.17 33.94
C LYS A 34 -8.99 -1.62 34.93
N ARG A 35 -8.78 -1.43 36.24
CA ARG A 35 -9.79 -1.71 37.28
C ARG A 35 -11.06 -0.88 37.07
N LYS A 36 -10.96 0.41 36.75
CA LYS A 36 -12.11 1.28 36.46
C LYS A 36 -12.91 0.87 35.22
N VAL A 37 -12.27 0.26 34.21
CA VAL A 37 -12.90 -0.15 32.94
C VAL A 37 -13.46 -1.57 33.02
N CYS A 38 -12.74 -2.49 33.67
CA CYS A 38 -13.09 -3.90 33.79
C CYS A 38 -13.96 -4.23 35.02
N SER A 39 -14.45 -3.23 35.77
CA SER A 39 -15.38 -3.45 36.89
C SER A 39 -16.83 -3.60 36.40
N GLY A 40 -17.63 -4.45 37.07
CA GLY A 40 -19.06 -4.67 36.80
C GLY A 40 -19.34 -5.71 35.70
N ASP A 41 -20.30 -5.41 34.81
CA ASP A 41 -20.74 -6.27 33.68
C ASP A 41 -19.65 -6.54 32.62
N ASN A 42 -18.49 -5.90 32.76
CA ASN A 42 -17.36 -5.95 31.84
C ASN A 42 -16.20 -6.84 32.32
N LYS A 43 -16.40 -7.73 33.30
CA LYS A 43 -15.35 -8.62 33.83
C LYS A 43 -14.63 -9.46 32.77
N ASN A 44 -15.32 -9.79 31.67
CA ASN A 44 -14.75 -10.57 30.57
C ASN A 44 -13.92 -9.73 29.58
N LYS A 45 -13.88 -8.40 29.72
CA LYS A 45 -13.08 -7.54 28.85
C LYS A 45 -11.61 -7.64 29.22
N ARG A 46 -10.80 -8.09 28.25
CA ARG A 46 -9.34 -8.08 28.33
C ARG A 46 -8.82 -6.68 28.05
N PHE A 47 -7.69 -6.34 28.67
CA PHE A 47 -7.04 -5.04 28.51
C PHE A 47 -5.66 -5.24 27.89
N MET A 48 -5.33 -4.44 26.87
CA MET A 48 -4.05 -4.50 26.16
C MET A 48 -3.39 -3.13 26.16
N VAL A 49 -2.09 -3.11 26.45
CA VAL A 49 -1.24 -1.91 26.40
C VAL A 49 -0.23 -2.08 25.29
N ILE A 50 -0.19 -1.12 24.37
CA ILE A 50 0.79 -1.10 23.27
C ILE A 50 1.65 0.15 23.45
N ASN A 51 2.95 -0.06 23.71
CA ASN A 51 3.90 1.02 23.90
C ASN A 51 4.91 1.08 22.74
N ASN A 52 5.18 2.28 22.24
CA ASN A 52 6.24 2.53 21.26
C ASN A 52 7.64 2.32 21.84
N LYS A 53 7.79 2.54 23.15
CA LYS A 53 9.05 2.37 23.87
C LYS A 53 9.13 0.99 24.54
N GLY A 54 10.27 0.72 25.16
CA GLY A 54 10.43 -0.46 26.00
C GLY A 54 9.52 -0.41 27.23
N ILE A 55 9.24 -1.59 27.77
CA ILE A 55 8.61 -1.79 29.08
C ILE A 55 9.66 -2.52 29.92
N ASP A 56 9.84 -2.08 31.17
CA ASP A 56 10.76 -2.71 32.12
C ASP A 56 10.29 -4.14 32.46
N PRO A 57 11.19 -5.14 32.61
CA PRO A 57 10.80 -6.51 32.91
C PRO A 57 9.90 -6.65 34.13
N LEU A 58 10.19 -5.92 35.22
CA LEU A 58 9.38 -5.98 36.44
C LEU A 58 7.97 -5.44 36.18
N SER A 59 7.86 -4.40 35.35
CA SER A 59 6.56 -3.87 34.93
C SER A 59 5.78 -4.86 34.08
N VAL A 60 6.44 -5.68 33.26
CA VAL A 60 5.78 -6.73 32.48
C VAL A 60 5.16 -7.76 33.42
N ASP A 61 5.88 -8.19 34.46
CA ASP A 61 5.38 -9.16 35.43
C ASP A 61 4.15 -8.62 36.18
N VAL A 62 4.18 -7.36 36.61
CA VAL A 62 3.02 -6.73 37.28
C VAL A 62 1.82 -6.62 36.34
N LEU A 63 2.03 -6.24 35.08
CA LEU A 63 0.97 -6.17 34.07
C LEU A 63 0.41 -7.57 33.76
N ALA A 64 1.26 -8.60 33.70
CA ALA A 64 0.86 -9.98 33.45
C ALA A 64 0.07 -10.57 34.63
N ASN A 65 0.45 -10.29 35.87
CA ASN A 65 -0.30 -10.67 37.08
C ASN A 65 -1.70 -10.03 37.11
N GLU A 66 -1.82 -8.82 36.54
CA GLU A 66 -3.10 -8.16 36.31
C GLU A 66 -3.79 -8.63 35.01
N GLY A 67 -3.28 -9.62 34.28
CA GLY A 67 -3.91 -10.11 33.05
C GLY A 67 -3.99 -9.06 31.93
N ILE A 68 -3.08 -8.07 31.93
CA ILE A 68 -2.94 -7.07 30.87
C ILE A 68 -1.93 -7.57 29.85
N LEU A 69 -2.33 -7.64 28.57
CA LEU A 69 -1.39 -7.95 27.49
C LEU A 69 -0.53 -6.72 27.17
N ALA A 70 0.77 -6.79 27.40
CA ALA A 70 1.68 -5.65 27.25
C ALA A 70 2.65 -5.85 26.06
N LEU A 71 2.43 -5.09 24.98
CA LEU A 71 3.32 -5.05 23.83
C LEU A 71 4.34 -3.92 23.98
N ARG A 72 5.62 -4.27 23.93
CA ARG A 72 6.76 -3.35 23.98
C ARG A 72 7.32 -3.06 22.60
N ARG A 73 7.89 -1.86 22.41
CA ARG A 73 8.62 -1.43 21.20
C ARG A 73 7.79 -1.55 19.91
N ALA A 74 6.53 -1.14 19.97
CA ALA A 74 5.69 -1.03 18.77
C ALA A 74 6.25 0.01 17.80
N LYS A 75 6.13 -0.25 16.49
CA LYS A 75 6.51 0.72 15.46
C LYS A 75 5.52 1.89 15.49
N HIS A 76 6.03 3.11 15.36
CA HIS A 76 5.20 4.32 15.37
C HIS A 76 4.06 4.28 14.32
N ARG A 77 4.35 3.78 13.10
CA ARG A 77 3.36 3.55 12.04
C ARG A 77 2.20 2.64 12.45
N ASN A 78 2.44 1.68 13.36
CA ASN A 78 1.37 0.80 13.85
C ASN A 78 0.45 1.54 14.82
N MET A 79 0.96 2.51 15.60
CA MET A 79 0.11 3.30 16.50
C MET A 79 -0.88 4.16 15.73
N GLU A 80 -0.43 4.80 14.64
CA GLU A 80 -1.32 5.57 13.77
C GLU A 80 -2.44 4.67 13.20
N ARG A 81 -2.09 3.47 12.74
CA ARG A 81 -3.05 2.49 12.20
C ARG A 81 -4.03 1.98 13.26
N LEU A 82 -3.55 1.69 14.47
CA LEU A 82 -4.38 1.23 15.59
C LEU A 82 -5.34 2.32 16.07
N THR A 83 -4.89 3.57 16.11
CA THR A 83 -5.72 4.74 16.40
C THR A 83 -6.87 4.84 15.39
N LEU A 84 -6.55 4.68 14.09
CA LEU A 84 -7.54 4.70 13.01
C LEU A 84 -8.50 3.51 13.03
N ALA A 85 -8.03 2.31 13.39
CA ALA A 85 -8.84 1.08 13.38
C ALA A 85 -9.71 0.93 14.64
N CYS A 86 -9.12 1.12 15.82
CA CYS A 86 -9.79 0.91 17.11
C CYS A 86 -10.55 2.14 17.61
N ALA A 87 -10.42 3.29 16.92
CA ALA A 87 -10.98 4.58 17.32
C ALA A 87 -10.52 5.08 18.71
N GLY A 88 -9.30 4.70 19.12
CA GLY A 88 -8.65 5.23 20.32
C GLY A 88 -7.75 6.42 20.00
N GLN A 89 -7.16 7.04 21.01
CA GLN A 89 -6.17 8.12 20.86
C GLN A 89 -4.78 7.66 21.33
N ALA A 90 -3.74 7.99 20.57
CA ALA A 90 -2.36 7.73 20.97
C ALA A 90 -1.92 8.74 22.05
N MET A 91 -1.72 8.26 23.27
CA MET A 91 -1.38 9.09 24.43
C MET A 91 0.13 9.13 24.67
N ASN A 92 0.68 10.34 24.85
CA ASN A 92 2.10 10.54 25.21
C ASN A 92 2.35 10.60 26.72
N SER A 93 1.37 11.12 27.48
CA SER A 93 1.39 11.18 28.94
C SER A 93 0.28 10.32 29.52
N LEU A 94 0.55 9.70 30.67
CA LEU A 94 -0.38 8.84 31.40
C LEU A 94 -1.26 9.60 32.40
N GLU A 95 -1.07 10.91 32.55
CA GLU A 95 -1.82 11.73 33.50
C GLU A 95 -3.26 11.99 33.04
N ASN A 96 -3.48 12.16 31.74
CA ASN A 96 -4.79 12.46 31.16
C ASN A 96 -5.48 11.21 30.60
N LEU A 97 -5.25 10.05 31.20
CA LEU A 97 -5.75 8.77 30.68
C LEU A 97 -7.24 8.58 31.07
N THR A 98 -8.15 8.90 30.15
CA THR A 98 -9.60 8.76 30.34
C THR A 98 -10.13 7.51 29.62
N LYS A 99 -11.33 7.04 29.99
CA LYS A 99 -11.99 5.89 29.33
C LYS A 99 -12.26 6.15 27.83
N GLU A 100 -12.45 7.41 27.46
CA GLU A 100 -12.73 7.84 26.08
C GLU A 100 -11.50 7.76 25.17
N SER A 101 -10.30 7.85 25.75
CA SER A 101 -9.04 7.73 24.98
C SER A 101 -8.75 6.30 24.50
N LEU A 102 -9.45 5.30 25.06
CA LEU A 102 -9.21 3.89 24.77
C LEU A 102 -9.89 3.45 23.47
N GLY A 103 -9.14 2.70 22.66
CA GLY A 103 -9.70 2.02 21.49
C GLY A 103 -10.38 0.70 21.85
N PHE A 104 -11.29 0.24 20.99
CA PHE A 104 -11.97 -1.05 21.14
C PHE A 104 -11.68 -1.99 19.97
N ALA A 105 -11.29 -3.21 20.32
CA ALA A 105 -11.18 -4.35 19.41
C ALA A 105 -11.88 -5.55 20.06
N LYS A 106 -12.66 -6.28 19.26
CA LYS A 106 -13.42 -7.44 19.75
C LYS A 106 -12.51 -8.64 20.01
N ASP A 107 -11.63 -8.92 19.05
CA ASP A 107 -10.80 -10.13 19.06
C ASP A 107 -9.32 -9.73 19.05
N VAL A 108 -8.60 -10.15 20.09
CA VAL A 108 -7.15 -9.96 20.21
C VAL A 108 -6.52 -11.27 20.63
N TYR A 109 -5.63 -11.79 19.80
CA TYR A 109 -4.94 -13.04 20.06
C TYR A 109 -3.52 -13.01 19.51
N GLU A 110 -2.67 -13.85 20.10
CA GLU A 110 -1.31 -14.06 19.63
C GLU A 110 -1.24 -15.31 18.79
N HIS A 111 -0.59 -15.23 17.65
CA HIS A 111 -0.29 -16.37 16.80
C HIS A 111 1.23 -16.48 16.65
N VAL A 112 1.75 -17.67 16.95
CA VAL A 112 3.17 -17.96 16.82
C VAL A 112 3.44 -18.46 15.40
N PHE A 113 4.36 -17.82 14.71
CA PHE A 113 4.86 -18.24 13.39
C PHE A 113 6.36 -18.48 13.50
N GLY A 114 6.75 -19.75 13.63
CA GLY A 114 8.13 -20.14 13.91
C GLY A 114 8.59 -19.58 15.25
N GLU A 115 9.67 -18.81 15.24
CA GLU A 115 10.23 -18.17 16.46
C GLU A 115 9.57 -16.82 16.80
N LYS A 116 8.68 -16.30 15.95
CA LYS A 116 8.10 -14.97 16.10
C LYS A 116 6.64 -15.04 16.52
N ILE A 117 6.29 -14.20 17.49
CA ILE A 117 4.91 -14.04 17.95
C ILE A 117 4.31 -12.80 17.27
N PHE A 118 3.13 -12.98 16.68
CA PHE A 118 2.37 -11.92 16.04
C PHE A 118 1.06 -11.74 16.78
N THR A 119 0.79 -10.52 17.25
CA THR A 119 -0.49 -10.17 17.88
C THR A 119 -1.45 -9.64 16.82
N PHE A 120 -2.59 -10.30 16.67
CA PHE A 120 -3.67 -9.90 15.79
C PHE A 120 -4.70 -9.11 16.58
N VAL A 121 -5.14 -7.99 15.99
CA VAL A 121 -6.17 -7.11 16.54
C VAL A 121 -7.25 -7.02 15.49
N GLU A 122 -8.34 -7.75 15.70
CA GLU A 122 -9.41 -7.97 14.73
C GLU A 122 -10.74 -7.44 15.24
N ALA A 123 -11.69 -7.27 14.30
CA ALA A 123 -13.03 -6.75 14.57
C ALA A 123 -13.00 -5.45 15.41
N CYS A 124 -12.23 -4.48 14.93
CA CYS A 124 -12.14 -3.14 15.51
C CYS A 124 -13.40 -2.32 15.22
N LYS A 125 -13.73 -1.37 16.10
CA LYS A 125 -14.97 -0.57 16.01
C LYS A 125 -15.11 0.22 14.70
N SER A 126 -14.01 0.75 14.14
CA SER A 126 -14.03 1.52 12.89
C SER A 126 -12.81 1.17 12.04
N PRO A 127 -12.86 0.11 11.21
CA PRO A 127 -11.68 -0.39 10.50
C PRO A 127 -11.31 0.50 9.30
N LYS A 128 -10.88 1.75 9.54
CA LYS A 128 -10.27 2.63 8.53
C LYS A 128 -8.87 2.17 8.14
N SER A 129 -8.26 1.30 8.93
CA SER A 129 -6.99 0.65 8.63
C SER A 129 -7.18 -0.86 8.67
N VAL A 130 -6.79 -1.52 7.59
CA VAL A 130 -6.83 -2.97 7.44
C VAL A 130 -5.42 -3.50 7.14
N THR A 131 -5.15 -4.73 7.57
CA THR A 131 -3.86 -5.40 7.35
C THR A 131 -4.05 -6.60 6.44
N VAL A 132 -3.31 -6.65 5.34
CA VAL A 132 -3.20 -7.84 4.50
C VAL A 132 -1.93 -8.59 4.91
N LEU A 133 -2.08 -9.77 5.49
CA LEU A 133 -0.97 -10.63 5.88
C LEU A 133 -0.56 -11.52 4.70
N LEU A 134 0.69 -11.39 4.25
CA LEU A 134 1.26 -12.23 3.20
C LEU A 134 2.13 -13.32 3.81
N LYS A 135 1.83 -14.57 3.45
CA LYS A 135 2.63 -15.74 3.79
C LYS A 135 3.30 -16.24 2.51
N GLY A 136 4.58 -16.57 2.59
CA GLY A 136 5.35 -17.04 1.44
C GLY A 136 6.60 -17.76 1.91
N SER A 137 7.05 -18.72 1.10
CA SER A 137 8.22 -19.57 1.38
C SER A 137 9.53 -18.80 1.33
N THR A 138 9.67 -17.91 0.34
CA THR A 138 10.91 -17.16 0.09
C THR A 138 10.65 -15.66 0.11
N LYS A 139 11.63 -14.88 0.60
CA LYS A 139 11.56 -13.41 0.62
C LYS A 139 11.35 -12.79 -0.77
N TYR A 140 11.90 -13.42 -1.81
CA TYR A 140 11.73 -12.99 -3.20
C TYR A 140 10.25 -13.00 -3.62
N ILE A 141 9.58 -14.14 -3.45
CA ILE A 141 8.15 -14.31 -3.78
C ILE A 141 7.30 -13.34 -2.94
N LEU A 142 7.62 -13.19 -1.65
CA LEU A 142 6.91 -12.24 -0.77
C LEU A 142 7.00 -10.80 -1.28
N ASN A 143 8.18 -10.37 -1.75
CA ASN A 143 8.34 -9.03 -2.31
C ASN A 143 7.56 -8.87 -3.62
N GLN A 144 7.60 -9.85 -4.51
CA GLN A 144 6.86 -9.82 -5.76
C GLN A 144 5.35 -9.73 -5.54
N VAL A 145 4.79 -10.55 -4.64
CA VAL A 145 3.36 -10.52 -4.30
C VAL A 145 2.98 -9.21 -3.61
N LYS A 146 3.85 -8.69 -2.74
CA LYS A 146 3.64 -7.41 -2.06
C LYS A 146 3.57 -6.26 -3.07
N ASP A 147 4.46 -6.25 -4.06
CA ASP A 147 4.50 -5.21 -5.08
C ASP A 147 3.28 -5.35 -6.01
N ALA A 148 2.92 -6.57 -6.43
CA ALA A 148 1.69 -6.81 -7.20
C ALA A 148 0.41 -6.34 -6.47
N LEU A 149 0.28 -6.62 -5.18
CA LEU A 149 -0.85 -6.13 -4.37
C LEU A 149 -0.83 -4.62 -4.20
N ARG A 150 0.35 -4.03 -4.07
CA ARG A 150 0.50 -2.58 -4.00
C ARG A 150 -0.01 -1.98 -5.30
N ASP A 151 0.39 -2.50 -6.45
CA ASP A 151 0.00 -1.99 -7.77
C ASP A 151 -1.50 -2.16 -7.99
N GLY A 152 -2.04 -3.36 -7.75
CA GLY A 152 -3.48 -3.62 -7.84
C GLY A 152 -4.32 -2.69 -6.95
N ARG A 153 -3.86 -2.43 -5.72
CA ARG A 153 -4.53 -1.46 -4.82
C ARG A 153 -4.52 -0.04 -5.39
N HIS A 154 -3.43 0.38 -6.04
CA HIS A 154 -3.38 1.71 -6.67
C HIS A 154 -4.30 1.76 -7.90
N SER A 155 -4.37 0.70 -8.71
CA SER A 155 -5.28 0.62 -9.86
C SER A 155 -6.75 0.72 -9.44
N ILE A 156 -7.14 0.00 -8.38
CA ILE A 156 -8.51 0.08 -7.83
C ILE A 156 -8.80 1.48 -7.30
N ARG A 157 -7.86 2.08 -6.56
CA ARG A 157 -8.03 3.46 -6.07
C ARG A 157 -8.21 4.44 -7.21
N ASN A 158 -7.39 4.35 -8.26
CA ASN A 158 -7.49 5.22 -9.42
C ASN A 158 -8.85 5.07 -10.11
N ALA A 159 -9.39 3.85 -10.19
CA ALA A 159 -10.72 3.60 -10.74
C ALA A 159 -11.83 4.26 -9.92
N LEU A 160 -11.74 4.17 -8.58
CA LEU A 160 -12.70 4.82 -7.67
C LEU A 160 -12.63 6.35 -7.75
N ASP A 161 -11.42 6.91 -7.82
CA ASP A 161 -11.19 8.35 -7.87
C ASP A 161 -11.62 8.95 -9.23
N ASP A 162 -11.39 8.25 -10.35
CA ASP A 162 -11.71 8.74 -11.70
C ASP A 162 -13.21 8.56 -12.05
N GLY A 163 -13.87 7.54 -11.50
CA GLY A 163 -15.26 7.21 -11.81
C GLY A 163 -15.50 6.67 -13.24
N CYS A 164 -14.44 6.47 -14.02
CA CYS A 164 -14.50 5.94 -15.37
C CYS A 164 -13.37 4.93 -15.65
N LEU A 165 -13.65 3.98 -16.54
CA LEU A 165 -12.74 2.91 -16.94
C LEU A 165 -12.69 2.83 -18.46
N ILE A 166 -11.53 2.45 -19.00
CA ILE A 166 -11.30 2.28 -20.43
C ILE A 166 -11.22 0.77 -20.73
N PRO A 167 -11.81 0.26 -21.83
CA PRO A 167 -11.61 -1.12 -22.25
C PRO A 167 -10.12 -1.44 -22.45
N GLY A 168 -9.65 -2.55 -21.86
CA GLY A 168 -8.24 -2.96 -21.90
C GLY A 168 -7.84 -3.73 -23.17
N GLU A 169 -6.81 -4.58 -23.05
CA GLU A 169 -6.30 -5.48 -24.11
C GLU A 169 -5.94 -4.79 -25.44
N GLY A 170 -5.47 -3.54 -25.37
CA GLY A 170 -5.10 -2.77 -26.56
C GLY A 170 -6.28 -2.16 -27.32
N ALA A 171 -7.51 -2.29 -26.82
CA ALA A 171 -8.70 -1.77 -27.51
C ALA A 171 -8.66 -0.24 -27.67
N PHE A 172 -8.20 0.47 -26.64
CA PHE A 172 -8.01 1.91 -26.70
C PHE A 172 -7.03 2.31 -27.81
N GLU A 173 -5.92 1.59 -27.96
CA GLU A 173 -4.89 1.85 -28.95
C GLU A 173 -5.40 1.61 -30.38
N ILE A 174 -6.18 0.56 -30.61
CA ILE A 174 -6.79 0.28 -31.93
C ILE A 174 -7.79 1.37 -32.31
N VAL A 175 -8.69 1.73 -31.40
CA VAL A 175 -9.70 2.78 -31.61
C VAL A 175 -9.02 4.13 -31.91
N THR A 176 -8.03 4.49 -31.09
CA THR A 176 -7.30 5.76 -31.24
C THR A 176 -6.49 5.78 -32.53
N HIS A 177 -5.87 4.67 -32.91
CA HIS A 177 -5.14 4.56 -34.17
C HIS A 177 -6.05 4.78 -35.37
N GLN A 178 -7.24 4.19 -35.40
CA GLN A 178 -8.19 4.42 -36.49
C GLN A 178 -8.68 5.87 -36.55
N ALA A 179 -9.02 6.47 -35.41
CA ALA A 179 -9.44 7.87 -35.35
C ALA A 179 -8.33 8.82 -35.83
N LEU A 180 -7.08 8.59 -35.41
CA LEU A 180 -5.94 9.36 -35.85
C LEU A 180 -5.61 9.13 -37.34
N THR A 181 -5.83 7.94 -37.86
CA THR A 181 -5.62 7.63 -39.28
C THR A 181 -6.60 8.40 -40.16
N GLN A 182 -7.86 8.50 -39.76
CA GLN A 182 -8.86 9.35 -40.43
C GLN A 182 -8.47 10.83 -40.36
N TYR A 183 -7.99 11.30 -39.21
CA TYR A 183 -7.49 12.67 -39.07
C TYR A 183 -6.23 12.93 -39.90
N ASN A 184 -5.43 11.89 -40.17
CA ASN A 184 -4.15 11.98 -40.87
C ASN A 184 -4.28 12.50 -42.31
N GLU A 185 -5.45 12.31 -42.93
CA GLU A 185 -5.76 12.83 -44.26
C GLU A 185 -5.70 14.37 -44.28
N GLN A 186 -6.03 15.03 -43.17
CA GLN A 186 -6.03 16.48 -43.03
C GLN A 186 -4.64 17.05 -42.68
N VAL A 187 -3.75 16.22 -42.12
CA VAL A 187 -2.42 16.65 -41.65
C VAL A 187 -1.40 16.54 -42.79
N LYS A 188 -0.58 17.57 -42.99
CA LYS A 188 0.49 17.58 -44.00
C LYS A 188 1.86 17.19 -43.40
N GLY A 189 2.66 16.45 -44.16
CA GLY A 189 4.09 16.24 -43.88
C GLY A 189 4.44 15.04 -42.99
N ARG A 190 5.60 15.12 -42.32
CA ARG A 190 6.20 14.01 -41.52
C ARG A 190 5.41 13.65 -40.27
N ALA A 191 4.51 14.52 -39.80
CA ALA A 191 3.61 14.24 -38.69
C ALA A 191 2.73 13.00 -38.92
N ARG A 192 2.52 12.61 -40.19
CA ARG A 192 1.77 11.41 -40.56
C ARG A 192 2.36 10.10 -40.02
N LEU A 193 3.66 10.06 -39.77
CA LEU A 193 4.38 8.86 -39.30
C LEU A 193 4.11 8.56 -37.81
N ALA A 194 3.68 9.55 -37.02
CA ALA A 194 3.47 9.38 -35.59
C ALA A 194 2.28 8.45 -35.26
N VAL A 195 1.31 8.33 -36.16
CA VAL A 195 0.06 7.57 -35.94
C VAL A 195 0.29 6.08 -35.75
N GLN A 196 1.37 5.52 -36.32
CA GLN A 196 1.69 4.09 -36.20
C GLN A 196 2.25 3.68 -34.84
N ALA A 197 2.74 4.63 -34.03
CA ALA A 197 3.41 4.35 -32.76
C ALA A 197 2.46 3.75 -31.70
N LEU A 198 1.16 4.06 -31.75
CA LEU A 198 0.18 3.56 -30.77
C LEU A 198 -0.05 2.05 -30.85
N LEU A 199 0.22 1.43 -31.99
CA LEU A 199 0.03 -0.02 -32.18
C LEU A 199 1.10 -0.87 -31.49
N ILE A 200 2.10 -0.27 -30.85
CA ILE A 200 3.18 -1.02 -30.19
C ILE A 200 2.67 -1.87 -29.03
N ILE A 201 1.67 -1.38 -28.27
CA ILE A 201 1.12 -2.08 -27.11
C ILE A 201 0.41 -3.38 -27.54
N PRO A 202 -0.59 -3.36 -28.44
CA PRO A 202 -1.24 -4.59 -28.88
C PRO A 202 -0.27 -5.53 -29.62
N LYS A 203 0.73 -5.00 -30.36
CA LYS A 203 1.79 -5.82 -30.97
C LYS A 203 2.63 -6.55 -29.92
N ALA A 204 3.02 -5.86 -28.85
CA ALA A 204 3.80 -6.44 -27.76
C ALA A 204 2.99 -7.49 -26.99
N ILE A 205 1.69 -7.25 -26.76
CA ILE A 205 0.79 -8.24 -26.14
C ILE A 205 0.72 -9.50 -27.01
N ALA A 206 0.46 -9.36 -28.32
CA ALA A 206 0.42 -10.48 -29.25
C ALA A 206 1.75 -11.25 -29.27
N GLN A 207 2.89 -10.55 -29.29
CA GLN A 207 4.22 -11.16 -29.27
C GLN A 207 4.46 -11.96 -27.99
N ASN A 208 4.14 -11.38 -26.84
CA ASN A 208 4.33 -12.02 -25.54
C ASN A 208 3.40 -13.22 -25.35
N ALA A 209 2.24 -13.21 -26.00
CA ALA A 209 1.31 -14.34 -26.05
C ALA A 209 1.73 -15.44 -27.03
N GLY A 210 2.73 -15.19 -27.89
CA GLY A 210 3.20 -16.14 -28.91
C GLY A 210 2.45 -16.08 -30.23
N HIS A 211 1.60 -15.07 -30.45
CA HIS A 211 0.81 -14.89 -31.67
C HIS A 211 1.54 -14.04 -32.71
N HIS A 212 1.16 -14.18 -33.99
CA HIS A 212 1.75 -13.39 -35.08
C HIS A 212 1.27 -11.93 -35.04
N GLN A 213 2.16 -11.03 -34.62
CA GLN A 213 1.86 -9.61 -34.36
C GLN A 213 1.07 -8.91 -35.48
N GLN A 214 1.49 -9.08 -36.73
CA GLN A 214 0.86 -8.36 -37.84
C GLN A 214 -0.55 -8.92 -38.15
N GLU A 215 -0.73 -10.23 -38.04
CA GLU A 215 -2.01 -10.85 -38.37
C GLU A 215 -3.06 -10.49 -37.32
N THR A 216 -2.68 -10.56 -36.04
CA THR A 216 -3.55 -10.16 -34.93
C THR A 216 -3.99 -8.70 -35.06
N ILE A 217 -3.07 -7.77 -35.39
CA ILE A 217 -3.43 -6.35 -35.55
C ILE A 217 -4.40 -6.15 -36.72
N VAL A 218 -4.17 -6.80 -37.87
CA VAL A 218 -5.07 -6.70 -39.02
C VAL A 218 -6.46 -7.24 -38.68
N LYS A 219 -6.55 -8.36 -37.95
CA LYS A 219 -7.82 -8.92 -37.46
C LYS A 219 -8.56 -7.94 -36.55
N LEU A 220 -7.88 -7.36 -35.55
CA LEU A 220 -8.49 -6.37 -34.65
C LEU A 220 -9.00 -5.13 -35.39
N GLN A 221 -8.22 -4.62 -36.35
CA GLN A 221 -8.61 -3.47 -37.15
C GLN A 221 -9.83 -3.77 -38.02
N HIS A 222 -9.87 -4.95 -38.64
CA HIS A 222 -11.01 -5.40 -39.44
C HIS A 222 -12.27 -5.54 -38.56
N GLU A 223 -12.14 -6.17 -37.40
CA GLU A 223 -13.25 -6.38 -36.47
C GLU A 223 -13.78 -5.06 -35.92
N TYR A 224 -12.88 -4.13 -35.56
CA TYR A 224 -13.28 -2.80 -35.12
C TYR A 224 -13.94 -1.99 -36.24
N ALA A 225 -13.44 -2.08 -37.48
CA ALA A 225 -14.03 -1.40 -38.62
C ALA A 225 -15.46 -1.88 -38.92
N THR A 226 -15.73 -3.17 -38.70
CA THR A 226 -17.04 -3.80 -38.93
C THR A 226 -18.01 -3.52 -37.79
N SER A 227 -17.60 -3.80 -36.55
CA SER A 227 -18.46 -3.71 -35.37
C SER A 227 -18.60 -2.29 -34.81
N LYS A 228 -17.59 -1.43 -35.00
CA LYS A 228 -17.40 -0.14 -34.30
C LYS A 228 -17.44 -0.25 -32.77
N ILE A 229 -17.25 -1.45 -32.21
CA ILE A 229 -17.17 -1.70 -30.78
C ILE A 229 -15.69 -1.84 -30.40
N PRO A 230 -15.20 -1.23 -29.31
CA PRO A 230 -13.82 -1.40 -28.88
C PRO A 230 -13.47 -2.88 -28.65
N VAL A 231 -12.62 -3.42 -29.52
CA VAL A 231 -12.13 -4.81 -29.46
C VAL A 231 -10.66 -4.85 -29.04
N GLY A 232 -10.33 -5.81 -28.19
CA GLY A 232 -8.97 -6.10 -27.74
C GLY A 232 -8.53 -7.50 -28.15
N ILE A 233 -7.29 -7.84 -27.82
CA ILE A 233 -6.70 -9.16 -28.10
C ILE A 233 -7.07 -10.14 -27.00
N ASP A 234 -7.55 -11.33 -27.36
CA ASP A 234 -7.55 -12.46 -26.44
C ASP A 234 -6.15 -13.08 -26.39
N ILE A 235 -5.51 -13.06 -25.22
CA ILE A 235 -4.17 -13.62 -25.01
C ILE A 235 -4.13 -15.12 -25.34
N THR A 236 -5.22 -15.85 -25.11
CA THR A 236 -5.26 -17.31 -25.26
C THR A 236 -5.45 -17.74 -26.71
N THR A 237 -6.42 -17.16 -27.40
CA THR A 237 -6.77 -17.52 -28.79
C THR A 237 -6.07 -16.67 -29.84
N GLY A 238 -5.63 -15.46 -29.49
CA GLY A 238 -5.10 -14.49 -30.45
C GLY A 238 -6.17 -13.84 -31.33
N GLU A 239 -7.45 -14.04 -31.01
CA GLU A 239 -8.59 -13.49 -31.74
C GLU A 239 -9.06 -12.15 -31.17
N ALA A 240 -9.91 -11.46 -31.93
CA ALA A 240 -10.52 -10.21 -31.52
C ALA A 240 -11.69 -10.49 -30.57
N MET A 241 -11.73 -9.80 -29.43
CA MET A 241 -12.76 -9.98 -28.42
C MET A 241 -13.15 -8.65 -27.77
N GLU A 242 -14.36 -8.56 -27.20
CA GLU A 242 -14.78 -7.35 -26.48
C GLU A 242 -14.25 -7.36 -25.04
N PRO A 243 -13.34 -6.46 -24.63
CA PRO A 243 -12.73 -6.51 -23.28
C PRO A 243 -13.74 -6.33 -22.15
N LYS A 244 -14.86 -5.65 -22.41
CA LYS A 244 -15.94 -5.45 -21.43
C LYS A 244 -16.57 -6.77 -20.98
N SER A 245 -16.68 -7.73 -21.89
CA SER A 245 -17.25 -9.06 -21.60
C SER A 245 -16.40 -9.86 -20.60
N LEU A 246 -15.07 -9.71 -20.64
CA LEU A 246 -14.14 -10.34 -19.70
C LEU A 246 -13.77 -9.45 -18.50
N ALA A 247 -14.42 -8.28 -18.37
CA ALA A 247 -14.15 -7.29 -17.34
C ALA A 247 -12.66 -6.85 -17.28
N ILE A 248 -12.00 -6.76 -18.43
CA ILE A 248 -10.62 -6.29 -18.54
C ILE A 248 -10.63 -4.79 -18.84
N PHE A 249 -10.12 -4.01 -17.89
CA PHE A 249 -10.18 -2.55 -17.94
C PHE A 249 -8.84 -1.91 -17.57
N ASP A 250 -8.57 -0.79 -18.23
CA ASP A 250 -7.49 0.13 -17.93
C ASP A 250 -8.01 1.39 -17.20
N ASN A 251 -7.19 1.95 -16.32
CA ASN A 251 -7.50 3.21 -15.64
C ASN A 251 -7.37 4.40 -16.61
N TYR A 252 -8.37 5.28 -16.62
CA TYR A 252 -8.38 6.48 -17.46
C TYR A 252 -7.16 7.38 -17.22
N ARG A 253 -6.88 7.74 -15.96
CA ARG A 253 -5.75 8.61 -15.62
C ARG A 253 -4.40 8.02 -16.03
N MET A 254 -4.26 6.69 -15.99
CA MET A 254 -3.03 6.03 -16.42
C MET A 254 -2.82 6.18 -17.92
N LYS A 255 -3.82 5.89 -18.77
CA LYS A 255 -3.70 6.09 -20.22
C LYS A 255 -3.48 7.56 -20.59
N LYS A 256 -4.19 8.48 -19.93
CA LYS A 256 -4.00 9.94 -20.13
C LYS A 256 -2.58 10.37 -19.81
N GLN A 257 -2.06 9.98 -18.64
CA GLN A 257 -0.71 10.33 -18.23
C GLN A 257 0.33 9.65 -19.11
N LEU A 258 0.08 8.40 -19.55
CA LEU A 258 0.97 7.67 -20.44
C LEU A 258 1.20 8.43 -21.74
N ILE A 259 0.14 8.85 -22.42
CA ILE A 259 0.24 9.60 -23.69
C ILE A 259 0.90 10.97 -23.47
N HIS A 260 0.52 11.66 -22.39
CA HIS A 260 1.08 12.98 -22.11
C HIS A 260 2.59 12.93 -21.79
N SER A 261 2.98 12.02 -20.90
CA SER A 261 4.38 11.82 -20.50
C SER A 261 5.23 11.33 -21.66
N SER A 262 4.74 10.34 -22.43
CA SER A 262 5.49 9.78 -23.56
C SER A 262 5.74 10.84 -24.62
N THR A 263 4.71 11.59 -25.01
CA THR A 263 4.85 12.66 -26.01
C THR A 263 5.82 13.73 -25.54
N SER A 264 5.71 14.19 -24.28
CA SER A 264 6.59 15.22 -23.73
C SER A 264 8.05 14.78 -23.67
N ILE A 265 8.31 13.55 -23.22
CA ILE A 265 9.67 13.00 -23.16
C ILE A 265 10.23 12.81 -24.57
N THR A 266 9.45 12.24 -25.49
CA THR A 266 9.88 12.01 -26.87
C THR A 266 10.17 13.32 -27.59
N THR A 267 9.36 14.36 -27.42
CA THR A 267 9.66 15.69 -27.99
C THR A 267 10.97 16.23 -27.45
N ASN A 268 11.21 16.13 -26.14
CA ASN A 268 12.48 16.59 -25.56
C ASN A 268 13.68 15.80 -26.11
N LEU A 269 13.56 14.47 -26.24
CA LEU A 269 14.63 13.63 -26.76
C LEU A 269 14.92 13.88 -28.25
N ILE A 270 13.90 14.11 -29.07
CA ILE A 270 14.07 14.40 -30.50
C ILE A 270 14.77 15.75 -30.73
N LEU A 271 14.63 16.70 -29.80
CA LEU A 271 15.24 18.02 -29.87
C LEU A 271 16.70 18.04 -29.36
N VAL A 272 17.24 16.92 -28.86
CA VAL A 272 18.64 16.85 -28.43
C VAL A 272 19.52 16.60 -29.64
N ASP A 273 20.33 17.59 -30.01
CA ASP A 273 21.29 17.47 -31.10
C ASP A 273 22.62 16.83 -30.65
N GLU A 274 23.08 17.13 -29.43
CA GLU A 274 24.36 16.61 -28.90
C GLU A 274 24.24 16.18 -27.43
N ILE A 275 24.92 15.08 -27.09
CA ILE A 275 25.09 14.60 -25.71
C ILE A 275 26.55 14.81 -25.32
N LEU A 276 26.81 15.84 -24.51
CA LEU A 276 28.15 16.13 -24.01
C LEU A 276 28.41 15.33 -22.74
N GLN A 277 29.30 14.33 -22.82
CA GLN A 277 29.81 13.62 -21.65
C GLN A 277 31.17 14.19 -21.23
N ALA A 278 31.16 15.21 -20.38
CA ALA A 278 32.37 15.74 -19.76
C ALA A 278 32.61 15.02 -18.42
N SER A 279 33.41 13.96 -18.42
CA SER A 279 34.01 13.43 -17.20
C SER A 279 35.30 14.19 -16.92
N LEU A 280 35.37 14.90 -15.79
CA LEU A 280 36.65 15.40 -15.28
C LEU A 280 37.51 14.20 -14.88
N SER A 281 38.55 13.94 -15.68
CA SER A 281 39.73 13.16 -15.29
C SER A 281 40.60 13.95 -14.32
#